data_AF-A0A3B0SNL0-F1
#
_entry.id   AF-A0A3B0SNL0-F1
#
_cell.length_a   1.000
_cell.length_b   1.000
_cell.length_c   1.000
_cell.angle_alpha   90.00
_cell.angle_beta   90.00
_cell.angle_gamma   90.00
#
_symmetry.space_group_name_H-M   'P 1'
#
loop_
_entity.id
_entity.type
_entity.pdbx_description
1 polymer ?
#
loop_
_entity_poly.entity_id
_entity_poly.type
_entity_poly.pdbx_seq_one_letter_code
_entity_poly.pdbx_strand_id
1 'polypeptide(L)'
;EIKAFHIEEDLGAATAIIVTIEPAGDTDTIPSETHFVAGDINADGESELTIDHPAALGTDFSDAAGQFILATPSNGNNTDEFSGVWFLDPSGPAESLTLPTLPAGWMYEGWAVIDGVPVSTGTFLTAAGADSGEPFKGPDGTPPFPGEDFLTNAPAGVTFPTDLRELPIVISVEPYPDNAPTPFVLKPLVGMAPADAADHVLYDLGLNVDDLPSASIRIS
;
A
#
# COMPACT_ATOMS: atom_id res chain seq x y z
N GLU A 1 -11.32 -0.45 21.05
CA GLU A 1 -11.54 -1.68 21.81
C GLU A 1 -12.99 -2.11 21.63
N ILE A 2 -13.25 -3.10 20.78
CA ILE A 2 -14.57 -3.71 20.65
C ILE A 2 -14.64 -4.80 21.72
N LYS A 3 -15.68 -4.79 22.55
CA LYS A 3 -15.73 -5.64 23.75
C LYS A 3 -16.54 -6.93 23.58
N ALA A 4 -17.52 -6.94 22.66
CA ALA A 4 -18.28 -8.13 22.28
C ALA A 4 -19.15 -7.84 21.06
N PHE A 5 -19.43 -8.88 20.27
CA PHE A 5 -20.52 -8.93 19.29
C PHE A 5 -21.49 -10.04 19.70
N HIS A 6 -22.79 -9.80 19.56
CA HIS A 6 -23.80 -10.84 19.75
C HIS A 6 -24.25 -11.33 18.38
N ILE A 7 -24.16 -12.64 18.18
CA ILE A 7 -24.60 -13.32 16.96
C ILE A 7 -25.78 -14.22 17.35
N GLU A 8 -26.90 -14.07 16.64
CA GLU A 8 -28.12 -14.84 16.90
C GLU A 8 -28.05 -16.27 16.33
N GLU A 9 -27.08 -16.55 15.46
CA GLU A 9 -26.86 -17.86 14.85
C GLU A 9 -26.03 -18.80 15.73
N ASP A 10 -26.23 -20.10 15.55
CA ASP A 10 -25.43 -21.15 16.19
C ASP A 10 -24.04 -21.24 15.54
N LEU A 11 -23.02 -20.81 16.27
CA LEU A 11 -21.63 -20.85 15.83
C LEU A 11 -20.96 -22.22 16.02
N GLY A 12 -21.68 -23.24 16.52
CA GLY A 12 -21.12 -24.56 16.84
C GLY A 12 -20.53 -25.32 15.64
N ALA A 13 -20.84 -24.90 14.41
CA ALA A 13 -20.27 -25.45 13.17
C ALA A 13 -19.24 -24.52 12.50
N ALA A 14 -19.00 -23.31 13.03
CA ALA A 14 -18.03 -22.39 12.47
C ALA A 14 -16.61 -22.95 12.63
N THR A 15 -15.82 -22.84 11.57
CA THR A 15 -14.42 -23.33 11.55
C THR A 15 -13.39 -22.20 11.56
N ALA A 16 -13.79 -20.99 11.17
CA ALA A 16 -12.92 -19.83 11.11
C ALA A 16 -13.71 -18.55 11.39
N ILE A 17 -12.99 -17.51 11.79
CA ILE A 17 -13.49 -16.14 11.90
C ILE A 17 -12.76 -15.30 10.86
N ILE A 18 -13.51 -14.45 10.15
CA ILE A 18 -12.99 -13.53 9.15
C ILE A 18 -13.54 -12.15 9.49
N VAL A 19 -12.68 -11.15 9.51
CA VAL A 19 -13.05 -9.74 9.68
C VAL A 19 -12.83 -9.03 8.35
N THR A 20 -13.91 -8.48 7.79
CA THR A 20 -13.88 -7.71 6.54
C THR A 20 -13.90 -6.22 6.81
N ILE A 21 -13.37 -5.44 5.86
CA ILE A 21 -13.50 -3.98 5.83
C ILE A 21 -14.62 -3.63 4.85
N GLU A 22 -15.68 -3.03 5.36
CA GLU A 22 -16.81 -2.64 4.51
C GLU A 22 -16.61 -1.26 3.89
N PRO A 23 -16.90 -1.09 2.59
CA PRO A 23 -16.86 0.22 1.93
C PRO A 23 -17.74 1.26 2.63
N ALA A 24 -17.32 2.52 2.59
CA ALA A 24 -18.10 3.60 3.19
C ALA A 24 -19.49 3.72 2.53
N GLY A 25 -20.53 3.56 3.34
CA GLY A 25 -21.92 3.63 2.87
C GLY A 25 -22.48 2.31 2.36
N ASP A 26 -21.75 1.20 2.50
CA ASP A 26 -22.32 -0.13 2.33
C ASP A 26 -23.38 -0.40 3.40
N THR A 27 -24.48 -1.01 2.99
CA THR A 27 -25.64 -1.31 3.83
C THR A 27 -26.20 -2.70 3.59
N ASP A 28 -25.61 -3.46 2.67
CA ASP A 28 -26.04 -4.83 2.46
C ASP A 28 -25.45 -5.75 3.55
N THR A 29 -25.81 -7.04 3.51
CA THR A 29 -25.39 -8.03 4.51
C THR A 29 -24.38 -9.02 3.95
N ILE A 30 -23.79 -8.72 2.78
CA ILE A 30 -22.78 -9.53 2.12
C ILE A 30 -21.44 -8.93 2.54
N PRO A 31 -20.56 -9.69 3.21
CA PRO A 31 -19.23 -9.19 3.53
C PRO A 31 -18.47 -8.79 2.26
N SER A 32 -17.72 -7.70 2.33
CA SER A 32 -16.86 -7.29 1.22
C SER A 32 -15.75 -8.32 0.96
N GLU A 33 -15.17 -8.29 -0.24
CA GLU A 33 -13.98 -9.09 -0.59
C GLU A 33 -12.73 -8.65 0.19
N THR A 34 -12.77 -7.51 0.89
CA THR A 34 -11.64 -6.97 1.65
C THR A 34 -11.51 -7.67 3.00
N HIS A 35 -11.05 -8.92 2.97
CA HIS A 35 -10.78 -9.70 4.16
C HIS A 35 -9.48 -9.21 4.83
N PHE A 36 -9.57 -8.69 6.05
CA PHE A 36 -8.46 -8.02 6.73
C PHE A 36 -7.67 -8.95 7.66
N VAL A 37 -8.34 -9.59 8.61
CA VAL A 37 -7.73 -10.59 9.49
C VAL A 37 -8.63 -11.81 9.59
N ALA A 38 -8.02 -12.99 9.67
CA ALA A 38 -8.75 -14.24 9.81
C ALA A 38 -7.99 -15.24 10.69
N GLY A 39 -8.70 -16.25 11.19
CA GLY A 39 -8.12 -17.30 12.02
C GLY A 39 -9.07 -18.46 12.21
N ASP A 40 -8.50 -19.65 12.42
CA ASP A 40 -9.26 -20.87 12.70
C ASP A 40 -9.84 -20.83 14.14
N ILE A 41 -11.00 -21.45 14.33
CA ILE A 41 -11.62 -21.60 15.65
C ILE A 41 -11.03 -22.84 16.32
N ASN A 42 -10.31 -22.64 17.43
CA ASN A 42 -9.74 -23.74 18.19
C ASN A 42 -10.79 -24.45 19.06
N ALA A 43 -10.47 -25.66 19.53
CA ALA A 43 -11.38 -26.50 20.30
C ALA A 43 -11.86 -25.87 21.63
N ASP A 44 -11.14 -24.87 22.15
CA ASP A 44 -11.47 -24.08 23.34
C ASP A 44 -12.30 -22.82 23.04
N GLY A 45 -12.62 -22.58 21.77
CA GLY A 45 -13.36 -21.41 21.29
C GLY A 45 -12.50 -20.16 21.11
N GLU A 46 -11.17 -20.24 21.30
CA GLU A 46 -10.26 -19.11 21.07
C GLU A 46 -9.73 -19.13 19.62
N SER A 47 -9.47 -17.95 19.06
CA SER A 47 -8.93 -17.78 17.71
C SER A 47 -7.98 -16.58 17.69
N GLU A 48 -6.78 -16.78 17.18
CA GLU A 48 -5.86 -15.69 16.84
C GLU A 48 -6.09 -15.33 15.37
N LEU A 49 -6.41 -14.07 15.12
CA LEU A 49 -6.66 -13.53 13.80
C LEU A 49 -5.43 -12.77 13.34
N THR A 50 -4.99 -13.08 12.13
CA THR A 50 -3.81 -12.50 11.51
C THR A 50 -4.10 -12.18 10.04
N ILE A 51 -3.27 -11.30 9.47
CA ILE A 51 -3.36 -11.00 8.03
C ILE A 51 -2.83 -12.15 7.16
N ASP A 52 -1.91 -12.96 7.67
CA ASP A 52 -1.24 -14.04 6.93
C ASP A 52 -2.11 -15.30 6.78
N HIS A 53 -3.25 -15.34 7.47
CA HIS A 53 -4.20 -16.43 7.34
C HIS A 53 -4.73 -16.53 5.89
N PRO A 54 -4.88 -17.73 5.29
CA PRO A 54 -5.29 -17.90 3.89
C PRO A 54 -6.69 -17.35 3.53
N ALA A 55 -7.53 -17.13 4.54
CA ALA A 55 -8.84 -16.49 4.37
C ALA A 55 -8.79 -14.95 4.48
N ALA A 56 -7.63 -14.36 4.77
CA ALA A 56 -7.34 -12.93 4.76
C ALA A 56 -6.37 -12.60 3.61
N LEU A 57 -5.27 -11.89 3.86
CA LEU A 57 -4.26 -11.57 2.84
C LEU A 57 -3.40 -12.77 2.44
N GLY A 58 -3.26 -13.78 3.32
CA GLY A 58 -2.48 -14.99 3.02
C GLY A 58 -0.96 -14.75 2.95
N THR A 59 -0.48 -13.62 3.46
CA THR A 59 0.93 -13.25 3.50
C THR A 59 1.21 -12.36 4.71
N ASP A 60 2.41 -12.49 5.28
CA ASP A 60 3.00 -11.62 6.30
C ASP A 60 3.97 -10.59 5.69
N PHE A 61 4.11 -10.58 4.35
CA PHE A 61 5.04 -9.76 3.59
C PHE A 61 6.53 -9.95 3.95
N SER A 62 6.92 -11.04 4.63
CA SER A 62 8.33 -11.25 5.03
C SER A 62 9.30 -11.32 3.85
N ASP A 63 8.80 -11.77 2.70
CA ASP A 63 9.56 -11.89 1.45
C ASP A 63 9.43 -10.65 0.53
N ALA A 64 8.73 -9.60 0.99
CA ALA A 64 8.63 -8.36 0.23
C ALA A 64 9.99 -7.66 0.15
N ALA A 65 10.27 -7.05 -0.98
CA ALA A 65 11.46 -6.23 -1.18
C ALA A 65 11.15 -5.15 -2.21
N GLY A 66 11.90 -4.06 -2.18
CA GLY A 66 11.67 -3.00 -3.14
C GLY A 66 12.79 -1.99 -3.17
N GLN A 67 12.93 -1.33 -4.30
CA GLN A 67 13.77 -0.16 -4.45
C GLN A 67 12.96 0.95 -5.13
N PHE A 68 13.48 2.17 -5.09
CA PHE A 68 12.94 3.30 -5.84
C PHE A 68 14.07 4.14 -6.42
N ILE A 69 13.74 4.95 -7.42
CA ILE A 69 14.59 6.03 -7.93
C ILE A 69 13.89 7.36 -7.74
N LEU A 70 14.69 8.44 -7.72
CA LEU A 70 14.18 9.79 -7.95
C LEU A 70 14.38 10.15 -9.42
N ALA A 71 13.30 10.50 -10.12
CA ALA A 71 13.32 10.93 -11.52
C ALA A 71 12.01 11.65 -11.89
N THR A 72 12.05 12.47 -12.95
CA THR A 72 10.89 13.13 -13.56
C THR A 72 10.79 12.89 -15.08
N PRO A 73 10.60 11.64 -15.54
CA PRO A 73 10.58 11.28 -16.96
C PRO A 73 9.53 12.02 -17.83
N SER A 74 8.51 12.63 -17.24
CA SER A 74 7.36 13.20 -17.96
C SER A 74 7.53 14.66 -18.43
N ASN A 75 8.71 15.27 -18.32
CA ASN A 75 8.93 16.66 -18.76
C ASN A 75 10.17 16.89 -19.66
N GLY A 76 10.99 15.85 -19.88
CA GLY A 76 12.19 15.89 -20.71
C GLY A 76 13.29 16.85 -20.24
N ASN A 77 13.23 17.34 -19.00
CA ASN A 77 14.13 18.36 -18.47
C ASN A 77 14.80 17.88 -17.17
N ASN A 78 16.14 17.90 -17.12
CA ASN A 78 16.90 17.36 -16.00
C ASN A 78 17.13 18.39 -14.86
N THR A 79 16.13 19.20 -14.51
CA THR A 79 16.29 20.25 -13.46
C THR A 79 15.48 20.00 -12.19
N ASP A 80 14.53 19.08 -12.23
CA ASP A 80 13.56 18.79 -11.18
C ASP A 80 13.41 17.29 -10.89
N GLU A 81 14.42 16.47 -11.25
CA GLU A 81 14.42 15.01 -11.10
C GLU A 81 14.20 14.51 -9.66
N PHE A 82 14.45 15.35 -8.65
CA PHE A 82 14.15 15.01 -7.25
C PHE A 82 12.67 15.18 -6.89
N SER A 83 11.84 15.58 -7.85
CA SER A 83 10.40 15.84 -7.69
C SER A 83 9.54 14.69 -8.19
N GLY A 84 10.09 13.50 -8.39
CA GLY A 84 9.32 12.32 -8.73
C GLY A 84 9.95 11.07 -8.13
N VAL A 85 9.13 10.04 -7.98
CA VAL A 85 9.55 8.75 -7.42
C VAL A 85 8.99 7.63 -8.28
N TRP A 86 9.87 6.69 -8.65
CA TRP A 86 9.51 5.56 -9.51
C TRP A 86 10.05 4.26 -8.95
N PHE A 87 9.22 3.21 -9.01
CA PHE A 87 9.55 1.88 -8.50
C PHE A 87 10.03 0.95 -9.63
N LEU A 88 11.07 1.37 -10.33
CA LEU A 88 11.68 0.63 -11.45
C LEU A 88 13.21 0.63 -11.42
N ASP A 89 13.83 -0.31 -12.13
CA ASP A 89 15.27 -0.32 -12.40
C ASP A 89 15.61 0.56 -13.63
N PRO A 90 16.37 1.66 -13.46
CA PRO A 90 16.69 2.58 -14.56
C PRO A 90 17.68 2.02 -15.58
N SER A 91 18.35 0.90 -15.31
CA SER A 91 19.34 0.28 -16.20
C SER A 91 18.73 -0.46 -17.40
N GLY A 92 17.42 -0.75 -17.35
CA GLY A 92 16.66 -1.37 -18.43
C GLY A 92 15.24 -1.65 -17.95
N PRO A 93 14.30 -0.71 -18.15
CA PRO A 93 13.13 -0.52 -17.29
C PRO A 93 12.43 -1.85 -16.98
N ALA A 94 12.62 -2.28 -15.73
CA ALA A 94 12.11 -3.50 -15.15
C ALA A 94 11.55 -3.17 -13.76
N GLU A 95 10.70 -4.06 -13.24
CA GLU A 95 10.18 -3.94 -11.88
C GLU A 95 11.31 -3.92 -10.86
N SER A 96 11.22 -3.04 -9.86
CA SER A 96 12.15 -3.02 -8.72
C SER A 96 11.49 -3.47 -7.41
N LEU A 97 10.19 -3.80 -7.46
CA LEU A 97 9.43 -4.32 -6.32
C LEU A 97 9.25 -5.84 -6.47
N THR A 98 9.44 -6.56 -5.37
CA THR A 98 9.03 -7.95 -5.18
C THR A 98 7.91 -7.95 -4.16
N LEU A 99 6.70 -8.26 -4.61
CA LEU A 99 5.48 -8.19 -3.80
C LEU A 99 4.64 -9.46 -3.98
N PRO A 100 4.01 -9.99 -2.93
CA PRO A 100 3.06 -11.10 -3.08
C PRO A 100 1.84 -10.67 -3.90
N THR A 101 1.19 -11.63 -4.56
CA THR A 101 -0.09 -11.36 -5.21
C THR A 101 -1.16 -11.17 -4.14
N LEU A 102 -1.89 -10.06 -4.22
CA LEU A 102 -2.98 -9.77 -3.30
C LEU A 102 -4.27 -10.51 -3.72
N PRO A 103 -5.10 -10.97 -2.77
CA PRO A 103 -6.45 -11.43 -3.06
C PRO A 103 -7.34 -10.28 -3.55
N ALA A 104 -8.55 -10.61 -4.02
CA ALA A 104 -9.55 -9.60 -4.37
C ALA A 104 -9.84 -8.68 -3.16
N GLY A 105 -10.29 -7.45 -3.45
CA GLY A 105 -10.56 -6.45 -2.40
C GLY A 105 -9.32 -5.69 -1.90
N TRP A 106 -8.15 -5.92 -2.49
CA TRP A 106 -6.91 -5.23 -2.10
C TRP A 106 -6.14 -4.70 -3.32
N MET A 107 -5.45 -3.58 -3.15
CA MET A 107 -4.50 -3.02 -4.11
C MET A 107 -3.24 -2.54 -3.39
N TYR A 108 -2.12 -2.42 -4.09
CA TYR A 108 -0.98 -1.67 -3.59
C TYR A 108 -1.13 -0.18 -3.92
N GLU A 109 -0.50 0.69 -3.14
CA GLU A 109 -0.38 2.12 -3.45
C GLU A 109 0.99 2.65 -3.04
N GLY A 110 1.58 3.47 -3.91
CA GLY A 110 2.83 4.16 -3.63
C GLY A 110 2.58 5.56 -3.08
N TRP A 111 3.47 6.03 -2.21
CA TRP A 111 3.34 7.35 -1.58
C TRP A 111 4.68 8.05 -1.41
N ALA A 112 4.68 9.36 -1.58
CA ALA A 112 5.69 10.28 -1.05
C ALA A 112 5.08 11.12 0.08
N VAL A 113 5.74 11.20 1.23
CA VAL A 113 5.25 12.01 2.36
C VAL A 113 5.92 13.39 2.34
N ILE A 114 5.26 14.36 1.70
CA ILE A 114 5.79 15.69 1.41
C ILE A 114 5.24 16.68 2.45
N ASP A 115 6.11 17.32 3.23
CA ASP A 115 5.73 18.23 4.33
C ASP A 115 4.72 17.61 5.31
N GLY A 116 4.80 16.29 5.52
CA GLY A 116 3.88 15.53 6.37
C GLY A 116 2.53 15.19 5.71
N VAL A 117 2.33 15.56 4.45
CA VAL A 117 1.17 15.19 3.63
C VAL A 117 1.53 13.97 2.78
N PRO A 118 0.88 12.81 2.97
CA PRO A 118 1.01 11.70 2.05
C PRO A 118 0.42 12.08 0.69
N VAL A 119 1.23 11.98 -0.36
CA VAL A 119 0.82 12.18 -1.75
C VAL A 119 0.97 10.86 -2.48
N SER A 120 -0.14 10.36 -3.01
CA SER A 120 -0.21 9.11 -3.75
C SER A 120 0.52 9.20 -5.09
N THR A 121 1.17 8.11 -5.49
CA THR A 121 1.64 7.88 -6.86
C THR A 121 0.58 7.18 -7.73
N GLY A 122 -0.51 6.70 -7.14
CA GLY A 122 -1.53 5.86 -7.78
C GLY A 122 -1.52 4.42 -7.25
N THR A 123 -2.67 3.74 -7.39
CA THR A 123 -2.83 2.34 -6.98
C THR A 123 -2.42 1.38 -8.08
N PHE A 124 -1.85 0.23 -7.73
CA PHE A 124 -1.40 -0.78 -8.70
C PHE A 124 -1.64 -2.20 -8.19
N LEU A 125 -1.78 -3.15 -9.12
CA LEU A 125 -1.97 -4.57 -8.81
C LEU A 125 -0.66 -5.37 -8.87
N THR A 126 0.29 -4.93 -9.70
CA THR A 126 1.54 -5.65 -9.94
C THR A 126 2.71 -4.69 -10.05
N ALA A 127 3.89 -5.13 -9.62
CA ALA A 127 5.13 -4.37 -9.72
C ALA A 127 5.57 -4.08 -11.17
N ALA A 128 5.06 -4.85 -12.13
CA ALA A 128 5.41 -4.80 -13.55
C ALA A 128 4.44 -3.96 -14.40
N GLY A 129 3.43 -3.35 -13.78
CA GLY A 129 2.39 -2.59 -14.46
C GLY A 129 2.36 -1.13 -14.02
N ALA A 130 1.78 -0.27 -14.85
CA ALA A 130 1.46 1.09 -14.45
C ALA A 130 0.42 1.09 -13.33
N ASP A 131 0.45 2.12 -12.49
CA ASP A 131 -0.59 2.41 -11.52
C ASP A 131 -1.83 3.04 -12.18
N SER A 132 -2.82 3.40 -11.35
CA SER A 132 -4.14 3.87 -11.75
C SER A 132 -4.13 5.24 -12.44
N GLY A 133 -3.01 5.97 -12.43
CA GLY A 133 -2.86 7.20 -13.18
C GLY A 133 -1.90 8.20 -12.55
N GLU A 134 -1.55 9.20 -13.34
CA GLU A 134 -0.49 10.17 -13.05
C GLU A 134 -1.08 11.59 -13.06
N PRO A 135 -1.83 12.00 -12.02
CA PRO A 135 -2.47 13.32 -11.98
C PRO A 135 -1.49 14.50 -11.89
N PHE A 136 -0.24 14.26 -11.48
CA PHE A 136 0.73 15.32 -11.19
C PHE A 136 1.82 15.47 -12.27
N LYS A 137 1.89 14.54 -13.23
CA LYS A 137 2.94 14.54 -14.24
C LYS A 137 3.03 15.79 -15.12
N GLY A 138 4.15 15.86 -15.84
CA GLY A 138 4.42 16.79 -16.92
C GLY A 138 3.73 16.43 -18.24
N PRO A 139 4.05 17.14 -19.33
CA PRO A 139 3.36 17.00 -20.62
C PRO A 139 3.68 15.71 -21.40
N ASP A 140 4.76 15.01 -21.05
CA ASP A 140 5.25 13.84 -21.78
C ASP A 140 4.75 12.51 -21.20
N GLY A 141 5.18 11.41 -21.83
CA GLY A 141 4.88 10.06 -21.37
C GLY A 141 5.72 9.65 -20.17
N THR A 142 5.27 8.58 -19.53
CA THR A 142 5.82 8.02 -18.29
C THR A 142 6.15 6.54 -18.46
N PRO A 143 7.03 5.98 -17.60
CA PRO A 143 7.30 4.56 -17.55
C PRO A 143 6.05 3.71 -17.24
N PRO A 144 5.93 2.49 -17.77
CA PRO A 144 4.81 1.59 -17.49
C PRO A 144 5.01 0.81 -16.17
N PHE A 145 5.37 1.51 -15.11
CA PHE A 145 5.65 0.96 -13.76
C PHE A 145 5.00 1.87 -12.72
N PRO A 146 4.83 1.43 -11.46
CA PRO A 146 4.31 2.30 -10.43
C PRO A 146 5.27 3.48 -10.18
N GLY A 147 4.72 4.69 -10.08
CA GLY A 147 5.51 5.89 -9.85
C GLY A 147 4.82 7.16 -10.33
N GLU A 148 5.33 8.31 -9.92
CA GLU A 148 4.73 9.60 -10.26
C GLU A 148 5.76 10.72 -10.28
N ASP A 149 5.47 11.69 -11.15
CA ASP A 149 6.17 12.95 -11.26
C ASP A 149 5.33 14.04 -10.58
N PHE A 150 5.81 14.58 -9.46
CA PHE A 150 5.12 15.66 -8.75
C PHE A 150 5.45 17.02 -9.37
N LEU A 151 4.94 17.30 -10.57
CA LEU A 151 5.29 18.52 -11.34
C LEU A 151 4.16 19.55 -11.42
N THR A 152 2.91 19.08 -11.46
CA THR A 152 1.70 19.90 -11.68
C THR A 152 0.59 19.52 -10.70
N ASN A 153 -0.45 20.36 -10.61
CA ASN A 153 -1.66 20.08 -9.82
C ASN A 153 -1.42 19.72 -8.34
N ALA A 154 -0.40 20.32 -7.70
CA ALA A 154 -0.07 20.07 -6.30
C ALA A 154 -1.32 20.14 -5.38
N PRO A 155 -1.57 19.10 -4.55
CA PRO A 155 -2.67 19.12 -3.61
C PRO A 155 -2.47 20.18 -2.53
N ALA A 156 -3.54 20.49 -1.79
CA ALA A 156 -3.48 21.49 -0.73
C ALA A 156 -2.45 21.09 0.34
N GLY A 157 -1.54 22.00 0.67
CA GLY A 157 -0.51 21.81 1.70
C GLY A 157 0.87 21.47 1.17
N VAL A 158 1.03 21.19 -0.13
CA VAL A 158 2.33 20.94 -0.77
C VAL A 158 2.51 21.83 -2.01
N THR A 159 3.74 21.97 -2.50
CA THR A 159 4.05 22.73 -3.72
C THR A 159 4.91 21.89 -4.65
N PHE A 160 4.59 21.91 -5.95
CA PHE A 160 5.33 21.21 -6.98
C PHE A 160 5.98 22.20 -7.97
N PRO A 161 7.18 21.87 -8.51
CA PRO A 161 8.02 20.73 -8.14
C PRO A 161 8.57 20.86 -6.71
N THR A 162 8.89 19.73 -6.09
CA THR A 162 9.43 19.60 -4.74
C THR A 162 10.70 18.76 -4.72
N ASP A 163 11.42 18.77 -3.60
CA ASP A 163 12.59 17.93 -3.39
C ASP A 163 12.22 16.77 -2.46
N LEU A 164 12.22 15.54 -2.98
CA LEU A 164 11.87 14.35 -2.22
C LEU A 164 13.00 13.83 -1.33
N ARG A 165 14.20 14.41 -1.37
CA ARG A 165 15.30 13.99 -0.50
C ARG A 165 14.95 14.25 0.96
N GLU A 166 15.38 13.33 1.82
CA GLU A 166 15.02 13.28 3.24
C GLU A 166 13.51 13.12 3.50
N LEU A 167 12.72 12.75 2.49
CA LEU A 167 11.29 12.46 2.66
C LEU A 167 11.00 10.95 2.69
N PRO A 168 9.98 10.52 3.46
CA PRO A 168 9.52 9.14 3.47
C PRO A 168 8.88 8.72 2.14
N ILE A 169 9.23 7.53 1.67
CA ILE A 169 8.60 6.82 0.55
C ILE A 169 7.96 5.54 1.10
N VAL A 170 6.72 5.26 0.72
CA VAL A 170 5.94 4.15 1.31
C VAL A 170 5.23 3.37 0.21
N ILE A 171 5.22 2.04 0.33
CA ILE A 171 4.24 1.18 -0.33
C ILE A 171 3.27 0.67 0.74
N SER A 172 1.98 0.91 0.52
CA SER A 172 0.90 0.40 1.35
C SER A 172 0.06 -0.65 0.61
N VAL A 173 -0.75 -1.37 1.39
CA VAL A 173 -1.78 -2.28 0.91
C VAL A 173 -3.12 -1.69 1.32
N GLU A 174 -3.90 -1.30 0.33
CA GLU A 174 -5.11 -0.50 0.46
C GLU A 174 -6.36 -1.35 0.22
N PRO A 175 -7.42 -1.18 1.01
CA PRO A 175 -8.71 -1.81 0.72
C PRO A 175 -9.23 -1.36 -0.65
N TYR A 176 -10.01 -2.17 -1.34
CA TYR A 176 -10.60 -1.78 -2.61
C TYR A 176 -12.11 -2.06 -2.65
N PRO A 177 -12.96 -1.02 -2.83
CA PRO A 177 -12.62 0.39 -3.04
C PRO A 177 -12.05 1.07 -1.78
N ASP A 178 -11.03 1.93 -1.96
CA ASP A 178 -10.55 2.84 -0.92
C ASP A 178 -11.18 4.22 -1.07
N ASN A 179 -11.57 4.79 0.08
CA ASN A 179 -12.16 6.12 0.18
C ASN A 179 -11.32 7.04 1.09
N ALA A 180 -10.20 6.56 1.63
CA ALA A 180 -9.34 7.32 2.51
C ALA A 180 -8.32 8.17 1.71
N PRO A 181 -8.02 9.41 2.15
CA PRO A 181 -6.99 10.23 1.51
C PRO A 181 -5.58 9.96 2.06
N THR A 182 -5.40 8.98 2.95
CA THR A 182 -4.15 8.70 3.65
C THR A 182 -3.86 7.21 3.62
N PRO A 183 -2.58 6.80 3.57
CA PRO A 183 -2.22 5.39 3.48
C PRO A 183 -2.84 4.56 4.60
N PHE A 184 -3.37 3.40 4.27
CA PHE A 184 -3.87 2.42 5.22
C PHE A 184 -2.76 1.89 6.14
N VAL A 185 -3.16 1.19 7.20
CA VAL A 185 -2.23 0.74 8.25
C VAL A 185 -1.19 -0.27 7.75
N LEU A 186 -1.50 -1.02 6.70
CA LEU A 186 -0.61 -2.03 6.12
C LEU A 186 0.41 -1.36 5.20
N LYS A 187 1.65 -1.28 5.66
CA LYS A 187 2.76 -0.60 4.96
C LYS A 187 3.96 -1.53 4.89
N PRO A 188 3.95 -2.58 4.07
CA PRO A 188 4.98 -3.62 4.10
C PRO A 188 6.38 -3.09 3.73
N LEU A 189 6.47 -2.01 2.94
CA LEU A 189 7.73 -1.40 2.55
C LEU A 189 7.73 0.10 2.85
N VAL A 190 8.74 0.56 3.58
CA VAL A 190 8.97 1.97 3.90
C VAL A 190 10.44 2.32 3.72
N GLY A 191 10.72 3.50 3.18
CA GLY A 191 12.07 4.02 3.02
C GLY A 191 12.11 5.52 3.24
N MET A 192 13.33 6.05 3.24
CA MET A 192 13.58 7.48 3.29
C MET A 192 14.58 7.80 2.18
N ALA A 193 14.25 8.75 1.31
CA ALA A 193 15.19 9.20 0.29
C ALA A 193 16.44 9.80 0.97
N PRO A 194 17.66 9.38 0.62
CA PRO A 194 18.87 9.93 1.24
C PRO A 194 19.03 11.44 0.99
N ALA A 195 19.65 12.15 1.93
CA ALA A 195 19.97 13.57 1.78
C ALA A 195 20.91 13.84 0.59
N ASP A 196 21.80 12.89 0.30
CA ASP A 196 22.74 12.91 -0.82
C ASP A 196 22.26 12.11 -2.02
N ALA A 197 20.95 11.85 -2.13
CA ALA A 197 20.41 11.13 -3.26
C ALA A 197 20.75 11.81 -4.59
N ALA A 198 21.04 11.00 -5.59
CA ALA A 198 21.22 11.34 -6.98
C ALA A 198 20.02 10.82 -7.77
N ASP A 199 19.69 11.47 -8.88
CA ASP A 199 18.64 11.00 -9.78
C ASP A 199 19.06 9.67 -10.43
N HIS A 200 18.07 8.85 -10.79
CA HIS A 200 18.28 7.56 -11.45
C HIS A 200 19.20 6.57 -10.70
N VAL A 201 19.34 6.72 -9.39
CA VAL A 201 20.04 5.77 -8.51
C VAL A 201 19.01 5.01 -7.68
N LEU A 202 19.21 3.70 -7.56
CA LEU A 202 18.34 2.83 -6.76
C LEU A 202 18.60 3.02 -5.26
N TYR A 203 17.51 3.20 -4.52
CA TYR A 203 17.46 3.29 -3.07
C TYR A 203 16.54 2.21 -2.50
N ASP A 204 16.99 1.53 -1.44
CA ASP A 204 16.25 0.44 -0.85
C ASP A 204 15.02 0.93 -0.06
N LEU A 205 13.93 0.19 -0.17
CA LEU A 205 12.83 0.22 0.80
C LEU A 205 13.08 -0.88 1.84
N GLY A 206 12.95 -0.52 3.12
CA GLY A 206 13.02 -1.46 4.23
C GLY A 206 11.69 -2.15 4.49
N LEU A 207 11.75 -3.40 4.93
CA LEU A 207 10.59 -4.12 5.45
C LEU A 207 10.03 -3.42 6.69
N ASN A 208 8.70 -3.33 6.77
CA ASN A 208 7.98 -2.81 7.92
C ASN A 208 6.81 -3.75 8.27
N VAL A 209 7.19 -4.89 8.87
CA VAL A 209 6.29 -6.03 9.16
C VAL A 209 6.23 -6.42 10.65
N ASP A 210 6.97 -5.72 11.52
CA ASP A 210 7.07 -6.08 12.95
C ASP A 210 5.76 -5.82 13.73
N ASP A 211 4.93 -4.90 13.26
CA ASP A 211 3.68 -4.47 13.91
C ASP A 211 2.46 -4.68 12.99
N LEU A 212 2.41 -5.79 12.26
CA LEU A 212 1.25 -6.13 11.44
C LEU A 212 0.02 -6.39 12.33
N PRO A 213 -1.20 -6.00 11.89
CA PRO A 213 -2.41 -6.16 12.67
C PRO A 213 -2.69 -7.61 13.06
N SER A 214 -3.00 -7.81 14.34
CA SER A 214 -3.54 -9.07 14.86
C SER A 214 -4.66 -8.80 15.87
N ALA A 215 -5.48 -9.81 16.12
CA ALA A 215 -6.53 -9.75 17.13
C ALA A 215 -6.80 -11.14 17.71
N SER A 216 -7.12 -11.22 18.99
CA SER A 216 -7.56 -12.47 19.62
C SER A 216 -9.08 -12.41 19.88
N ILE A 217 -9.81 -13.44 19.47
CA ILE A 217 -11.25 -13.56 19.67
C ILE A 217 -11.56 -14.84 20.44
N ARG A 218 -12.61 -14.78 21.26
CA ARG A 218 -13.17 -15.95 21.93
C ARG A 218 -14.66 -16.05 21.67
N ILE A 219 -15.09 -17.24 21.27
CA ILE A 219 -16.50 -17.64 21.18
C ILE A 219 -16.85 -18.37 22.48
N SER A 220 -17.89 -17.89 23.18
CA SER A 220 -18.32 -18.39 24.49
C SER A 220 -19.82 -18.51 24.61
#